data_AF-A0AAV5LV94-F1
#
_entry.id   AF-A0AAV5LV94-F1
#
_cell.length_a   1.000
_cell.length_b   1.000
_cell.length_c   1.000
_cell.angle_alpha   90.00
_cell.angle_beta   90.00
_cell.angle_gamma   90.00
#
_symmetry.space_group_name_H-M   'P 1'
#
loop_
_entity.id
_entity.type
_entity.pdbx_description
1 polymer ?
#
loop_
_entity_poly.entity_id
_entity_poly.type
_entity_poly.pdbx_seq_one_letter_code
_entity_poly.pdbx_strand_id
1 'polypeptide(L)'
;MAGEIESMASNMRSKMGGDTISSSTPCIFRIPSILRRHNKEAYIPNATGDPDTTLMECIKEIAKYETEARKCYAEEIHMSKQAFIEMLVLDGCFIVELFRKDAGEVRKSRNDPIFSTSCMLQFLHHDLILLENQIPWFVLEHLFRLTGGWFETKSLLQLTLDFFENIFSSEKSPIQLDLFANQEIQHILDLIRSSLVLPLGEQQGQEEAPVSWWPIPSATSIKDSGISFRKVKSRSILDVKFRRGTLEMSPILIQETVEPAFRNLISYEQCYPNCSPRVTCYAMRLDNLINNEEDMEELSKSGILINWLNPHDTTQFFKMLYHDAFLKEFHHRKLCWEVNLYQQKLWPKWRAFYTRNYFTKPWAIVSQIVAAIVLILAFLQTIYTMKC
;
A
#
# COMPACT_ATOMS: atom_id res chain seq x y z
N MET A 1 11.40 1.75 41.59
CA MET A 1 11.45 2.07 40.15
C MET A 1 12.45 1.22 39.34
N ALA A 2 13.66 0.90 39.81
CA ALA A 2 14.56 -0.02 39.07
C ALA A 2 14.16 -1.51 39.17
N GLY A 3 13.71 -1.96 40.36
CA GLY A 3 13.33 -3.36 40.60
C GLY A 3 12.02 -3.82 39.94
N GLU A 4 11.11 -2.90 39.58
CA GLU A 4 9.86 -3.24 38.88
C GLU A 4 10.08 -3.50 37.38
N ILE A 5 11.05 -2.81 36.78
CA ILE A 5 11.42 -3.00 35.37
C ILE A 5 12.17 -4.33 35.18
N GLU A 6 13.06 -4.69 36.10
CA GLU A 6 13.75 -6.01 36.07
C GLU A 6 12.77 -7.17 36.32
N SER A 7 11.78 -6.99 37.20
CA SER A 7 10.70 -7.97 37.42
C SER A 7 9.84 -8.17 36.16
N MET A 8 9.48 -7.09 35.46
CA MET A 8 8.77 -7.16 34.18
C MET A 8 9.61 -7.82 33.08
N ALA A 9 10.91 -7.51 32.99
CA ALA A 9 11.82 -8.10 32.01
C ALA A 9 12.06 -9.60 32.25
N SER A 10 12.10 -10.04 33.50
CA SER A 10 12.21 -11.45 33.89
C SER A 10 10.94 -12.23 33.55
N ASN A 11 9.76 -11.65 33.80
CA ASN A 11 8.45 -12.23 33.45
C ASN A 11 8.24 -12.34 31.92
N MET A 12 8.81 -11.44 31.14
CA MET A 12 8.80 -11.54 29.68
C MET A 12 9.76 -12.61 29.16
N ARG A 13 10.92 -12.82 29.80
CA ARG A 13 11.86 -13.89 29.42
C ARG A 13 11.34 -15.29 29.73
N SER A 14 10.58 -15.47 30.82
CA SER A 14 9.99 -16.77 31.14
C SER A 14 8.87 -17.19 30.18
N LYS A 15 8.19 -16.23 29.53
CA LYS A 15 7.19 -16.48 28.47
C LYS A 15 7.79 -16.76 27.09
N MET A 16 9.08 -16.48 26.88
CA MET A 16 9.77 -16.66 25.59
C MET A 16 10.68 -17.89 25.54
N GLY A 17 10.73 -18.71 26.59
CA GLY A 17 11.53 -19.93 26.63
C GLY A 17 10.65 -21.16 26.80
N GLY A 18 10.39 -21.89 25.72
CA GLY A 18 9.79 -23.22 25.80
C GLY A 18 8.94 -23.63 24.60
N ASP A 19 9.63 -24.18 23.60
CA ASP A 19 9.19 -25.25 22.71
C ASP A 19 8.30 -24.97 21.48
N THR A 20 8.96 -25.23 20.33
CA THR A 20 8.45 -25.63 19.01
C THR A 20 7.64 -24.59 18.24
N ILE A 21 8.22 -24.10 17.15
CA ILE A 21 7.59 -23.25 16.14
C ILE A 21 6.41 -24.04 15.52
N SER A 22 5.23 -23.87 16.11
CA SER A 22 3.94 -24.08 15.46
C SER A 22 3.72 -22.89 14.52
N SER A 23 3.35 -23.16 13.27
CA SER A 23 3.25 -22.19 12.16
C SER A 23 2.09 -21.19 12.27
N SER A 24 1.64 -20.81 13.46
CA SER A 24 0.48 -19.93 13.60
C SER A 24 0.71 -18.88 14.69
N THR A 25 1.56 -17.90 14.40
CA THR A 25 1.50 -16.64 15.15
C THR A 25 0.15 -15.97 14.86
N PRO A 26 -0.61 -15.51 15.87
CA PRO A 26 -1.87 -14.82 15.62
C PRO A 26 -1.65 -13.60 14.72
N CYS A 27 -2.46 -13.48 13.68
CA CYS A 27 -2.32 -12.48 12.62
C CYS A 27 -3.59 -11.63 12.44
N ILE A 28 -4.70 -12.03 13.05
CA ILE A 28 -5.98 -11.32 13.05
C ILE A 28 -6.20 -10.73 14.44
N PHE A 29 -6.27 -9.40 14.56
CA PHE A 29 -6.14 -8.77 15.88
C PHE A 29 -7.46 -8.55 16.62
N ARG A 30 -8.61 -8.82 16.00
CA ARG A 30 -9.95 -8.60 16.58
C ARG A 30 -11.01 -9.52 15.99
N ILE A 31 -12.17 -9.58 16.66
CA ILE A 31 -13.35 -10.36 16.25
C ILE A 31 -14.20 -9.51 15.28
N PRO A 32 -14.56 -10.03 14.09
CA PRO A 32 -15.37 -9.30 13.11
C PRO A 32 -16.71 -8.80 13.66
N SER A 33 -17.07 -7.55 13.35
CA SER A 33 -18.47 -7.10 13.39
C SER A 33 -19.04 -7.16 11.97
N ILE A 34 -20.10 -7.97 11.85
CA ILE A 34 -20.42 -8.71 10.63
C ILE A 34 -20.96 -7.79 9.52
N LEU A 35 -20.45 -7.99 8.29
CA LEU A 35 -20.99 -7.56 6.99
C LEU A 35 -22.49 -7.91 6.78
N ARG A 36 -23.08 -8.69 7.70
CA ARG A 36 -24.48 -9.12 7.74
C ARG A 36 -25.51 -8.02 7.83
N ARG A 37 -25.10 -6.78 8.13
CA ARG A 37 -26.04 -5.67 8.36
C ARG A 37 -26.79 -5.26 7.09
N HIS A 38 -26.30 -5.60 5.91
CA HIS A 38 -26.80 -4.98 4.67
C HIS A 38 -27.58 -5.89 3.72
N ASN A 39 -27.49 -7.23 3.78
CA ASN A 39 -28.38 -8.10 2.97
C ASN A 39 -28.38 -9.58 3.41
N LYS A 40 -29.53 -10.16 3.78
CA LYS A 40 -29.65 -11.59 4.17
C LYS A 40 -29.68 -12.59 3.01
N GLU A 41 -29.93 -12.13 1.79
CA GLU A 41 -30.13 -12.99 0.62
C GLU A 41 -28.86 -13.16 -0.24
N ALA A 42 -27.79 -12.44 0.10
CA ALA A 42 -26.50 -12.52 -0.60
C ALA A 42 -25.68 -13.79 -0.24
N TYR A 43 -26.12 -14.58 0.73
CA TYR A 43 -25.34 -15.64 1.38
C TYR A 43 -25.48 -17.04 0.78
N ILE A 44 -26.23 -17.20 -0.30
CA ILE A 44 -26.40 -18.51 -0.94
C ILE A 44 -25.32 -18.62 -2.01
N PRO A 45 -24.28 -19.46 -1.81
CA PRO A 45 -23.32 -19.75 -2.87
C PRO A 45 -24.09 -20.29 -4.07
N ASN A 46 -23.76 -19.86 -5.28
CA ASN A 46 -24.21 -20.54 -6.49
C ASN A 46 -23.38 -21.84 -6.64
N ALA A 47 -23.51 -22.74 -5.66
CA ALA A 47 -22.89 -24.03 -5.71
C ALA A 47 -23.49 -24.84 -6.85
N THR A 48 -22.68 -25.68 -7.49
CA THR A 48 -23.11 -26.50 -8.63
C THR A 48 -24.00 -27.70 -8.23
N GLY A 49 -24.48 -27.71 -6.97
CA GLY A 49 -25.36 -28.71 -6.37
C GLY A 49 -26.47 -28.08 -5.52
N ASP A 50 -27.15 -28.91 -4.73
CA ASP A 50 -28.16 -28.46 -3.78
C ASP A 50 -27.53 -27.52 -2.72
N PRO A 51 -27.98 -26.25 -2.58
CA PRO A 51 -27.33 -25.27 -1.71
C PRO A 51 -27.24 -25.71 -0.25
N ASP A 52 -28.24 -26.43 0.25
CA ASP A 52 -28.27 -26.93 1.62
C ASP A 52 -27.23 -28.05 1.82
N THR A 53 -27.07 -28.93 0.82
CA THR A 53 -26.04 -29.97 0.82
C THR A 53 -24.63 -29.37 0.80
N THR A 54 -24.36 -28.41 -0.08
CA THR A 54 -23.04 -27.75 -0.14
C THR A 54 -22.73 -26.97 1.14
N LEU A 55 -23.72 -26.28 1.71
CA LEU A 55 -23.53 -25.58 2.99
C LEU A 55 -23.16 -26.56 4.12
N MET A 56 -23.82 -27.73 4.18
CA MET A 56 -23.51 -28.77 5.15
C MET A 56 -22.11 -29.36 4.95
N GLU A 57 -21.64 -29.48 3.71
CA GLU A 57 -20.26 -29.88 3.41
C GLU A 57 -19.25 -28.83 3.86
N CYS A 58 -19.51 -27.55 3.60
CA CYS A 58 -18.69 -26.44 4.09
C CYS A 58 -18.58 -26.43 5.62
N ILE A 59 -19.71 -26.58 6.33
CA ILE A 59 -19.71 -26.65 7.80
C ILE A 59 -18.87 -27.82 8.30
N LYS A 60 -19.05 -29.02 7.71
CA LYS A 60 -18.27 -30.21 8.09
C LYS A 60 -16.78 -30.03 7.83
N GLU A 61 -16.41 -29.40 6.72
CA GLU A 61 -15.02 -29.16 6.35
C GLU A 61 -14.36 -28.16 7.29
N ILE A 62 -14.96 -26.98 7.48
CA ILE A 62 -14.41 -25.93 8.34
C ILE A 62 -14.39 -26.35 9.82
N ALA A 63 -15.33 -27.20 10.25
CA ALA A 63 -15.32 -27.75 11.62
C ALA A 63 -14.04 -28.52 11.96
N LYS A 64 -13.35 -29.10 10.97
CA LYS A 64 -12.05 -29.80 11.17
C LYS A 64 -10.94 -28.84 11.56
N TYR A 65 -10.99 -27.61 11.07
CA TYR A 65 -9.95 -26.59 11.25
C TYR A 65 -10.32 -25.52 12.27
N GLU A 66 -11.43 -25.69 12.98
CA GLU A 66 -11.95 -24.66 13.91
C GLU A 66 -10.91 -24.20 14.94
N THR A 67 -10.19 -25.14 15.56
CA THR A 67 -9.18 -24.80 16.57
C THR A 67 -8.00 -24.06 15.95
N GLU A 68 -7.60 -24.41 14.73
CA GLU A 68 -6.52 -23.73 14.02
C GLU A 68 -6.93 -22.34 13.57
N ALA A 69 -8.15 -22.20 13.05
CA ALA A 69 -8.73 -20.91 12.68
C ALA A 69 -8.80 -19.98 13.88
N ARG A 70 -9.14 -20.46 15.08
CA ARG A 70 -9.13 -19.66 16.32
C ARG A 70 -7.74 -19.14 16.68
N LYS A 71 -6.68 -19.92 16.45
CA LYS A 71 -5.29 -19.50 16.74
C LYS A 71 -4.82 -18.35 15.84
N CYS A 72 -5.45 -18.16 14.68
CA CYS A 72 -5.17 -17.00 13.83
C CYS A 72 -5.59 -15.68 14.50
N TYR A 73 -6.51 -15.71 15.47
CA TYR A 73 -7.00 -14.52 16.17
C TYR A 73 -6.16 -14.25 17.43
N ALA A 74 -5.69 -13.01 17.58
CA ALA A 74 -4.86 -12.56 18.69
C ALA A 74 -5.67 -12.43 19.99
N GLU A 75 -6.94 -12.06 19.87
CA GLU A 75 -7.88 -11.99 20.98
C GLU A 75 -8.65 -13.31 21.12
N GLU A 76 -8.97 -13.67 22.36
CA GLU A 76 -9.79 -14.86 22.63
C GLU A 76 -11.22 -14.64 22.16
N ILE A 77 -11.71 -15.54 21.31
CA ILE A 77 -13.04 -15.43 20.75
C ILE A 77 -14.07 -16.08 21.68
N HIS A 78 -14.83 -15.25 22.41
CA HIS A 78 -15.83 -15.67 23.41
C HIS A 78 -17.14 -16.26 22.84
N MET A 79 -17.12 -16.82 21.63
CA MET A 79 -18.30 -17.46 21.02
C MET A 79 -18.20 -18.98 21.03
N SER A 80 -19.35 -19.66 20.96
CA SER A 80 -19.39 -21.13 20.90
C SER A 80 -18.70 -21.65 19.64
N LYS A 81 -18.23 -22.90 19.68
CA LYS A 81 -17.65 -23.58 18.51
C LYS A 81 -18.58 -23.53 17.29
N GLN A 82 -19.87 -23.79 17.51
CA GLN A 82 -20.87 -23.78 16.43
C GLN A 82 -21.05 -22.37 15.84
N ALA A 83 -21.19 -21.35 16.68
CA ALA A 83 -21.36 -19.97 16.22
C ALA A 83 -20.12 -19.47 15.45
N PHE A 84 -18.92 -19.88 15.87
CA PHE A 84 -17.67 -19.53 15.18
C PHE A 84 -17.58 -20.19 13.80
N ILE A 85 -17.88 -21.49 13.70
CA ILE A 85 -17.90 -22.19 12.40
C ILE A 85 -18.95 -21.58 11.49
N GLU A 86 -20.15 -21.27 12.01
CA GLU A 86 -21.20 -20.63 11.23
C GLU A 86 -20.73 -19.27 10.68
N MET A 87 -20.09 -18.44 11.50
CA MET A 87 -19.53 -17.16 11.08
C MET A 87 -18.47 -17.34 9.98
N LEU A 88 -17.49 -18.22 10.16
CA LEU A 88 -16.45 -18.49 9.16
C LEU A 88 -17.03 -18.95 7.82
N VAL A 89 -18.01 -19.86 7.86
CA VAL A 89 -18.62 -20.42 6.65
C VAL A 89 -19.47 -19.37 5.93
N LEU A 90 -20.34 -18.66 6.66
CA LEU A 90 -21.22 -17.67 6.05
C LEU A 90 -20.43 -16.48 5.48
N ASP A 91 -19.52 -15.93 6.27
CA ASP A 91 -18.74 -14.76 5.85
C ASP A 91 -17.72 -15.14 4.77
N GLY A 92 -17.08 -16.31 4.89
CA GLY A 92 -16.14 -16.81 3.89
C GLY A 92 -16.82 -17.15 2.56
N CYS A 93 -18.00 -17.79 2.58
CA CYS A 93 -18.79 -18.04 1.37
C CYS A 93 -19.24 -16.74 0.71
N PHE A 94 -19.65 -15.75 1.50
CA PHE A 94 -19.99 -14.43 0.99
C PHE A 94 -18.82 -13.78 0.24
N ILE A 95 -17.64 -13.76 0.85
CA ILE A 95 -16.42 -13.20 0.26
C ILE A 95 -16.07 -13.92 -1.06
N VAL A 96 -16.08 -15.25 -1.05
CA VAL A 96 -15.78 -16.07 -2.23
C VAL A 96 -16.76 -15.79 -3.37
N GLU A 97 -18.07 -15.79 -3.09
CA GLU A 97 -19.11 -15.53 -4.08
C GLU A 97 -19.04 -14.09 -4.61
N LEU A 98 -18.75 -13.12 -3.73
CA LEU A 98 -18.53 -11.73 -4.10
C LEU A 98 -17.41 -11.61 -5.14
N PHE A 99 -16.25 -12.22 -4.88
CA PHE A 99 -15.10 -12.16 -5.79
C PHE A 99 -15.39 -12.85 -7.13
N ARG A 100 -16.06 -14.00 -7.13
CA ARG A 100 -16.49 -14.69 -8.35
C ARG A 100 -17.43 -13.86 -9.20
N LYS A 101 -18.46 -13.28 -8.57
CA LYS A 101 -19.42 -12.42 -9.25
C LYS A 101 -18.72 -11.19 -9.80
N ASP A 102 -17.87 -10.52 -9.02
CA ASP A 102 -17.16 -9.33 -9.46
C ASP A 102 -16.32 -9.59 -10.72
N ALA A 103 -15.57 -10.69 -10.72
CA ALA A 103 -14.76 -11.12 -11.86
C ALA A 103 -15.56 -11.66 -13.05
N GLY A 104 -16.87 -11.89 -12.90
CA GLY A 104 -17.74 -12.43 -13.94
C GLY A 104 -17.64 -13.95 -14.12
N GLU A 105 -16.99 -14.68 -13.20
CA GLU A 105 -16.95 -16.14 -13.19
C GLU A 105 -18.34 -16.74 -12.87
N VAL A 106 -19.14 -15.99 -12.11
CA VAL A 106 -20.54 -16.33 -11.79
C VAL A 106 -21.45 -15.20 -12.27
N ARG A 107 -22.63 -15.58 -12.81
CA ARG A 107 -23.62 -14.61 -13.29
C ARG A 107 -24.18 -13.80 -12.11
N LYS A 108 -24.08 -12.47 -12.22
CA LYS A 108 -24.76 -11.53 -11.33
C LYS A 108 -26.28 -11.62 -11.55
N SER A 109 -27.06 -11.65 -10.47
CA SER A 109 -28.51 -11.49 -10.57
C SER A 109 -28.83 -10.10 -11.14
N ARG A 110 -29.85 -9.98 -11.99
CA ARG A 110 -30.19 -8.73 -12.69
C ARG A 110 -30.41 -7.53 -11.74
N ASN A 111 -30.85 -7.81 -10.52
CA ASN A 111 -31.09 -6.82 -9.46
C ASN A 111 -30.27 -7.14 -8.20
N ASP A 112 -29.05 -7.69 -8.35
CA ASP A 112 -28.19 -7.96 -7.19
C ASP A 112 -27.87 -6.64 -6.45
N PRO A 113 -28.36 -6.43 -5.21
CA PRO A 113 -28.22 -5.15 -4.51
C PRO A 113 -26.76 -4.74 -4.29
N ILE A 114 -25.83 -5.70 -4.28
CA ILE A 114 -24.40 -5.45 -4.11
C ILE A 114 -23.83 -4.71 -5.32
N PHE A 115 -24.23 -5.12 -6.52
CA PHE A 115 -23.68 -4.59 -7.78
C PHE A 115 -24.57 -3.52 -8.42
N SER A 116 -25.86 -3.46 -8.07
CA SER A 116 -26.78 -2.43 -8.55
C SER A 116 -26.70 -1.13 -7.75
N THR A 117 -26.22 -1.18 -6.51
CA THR A 117 -26.12 -0.01 -5.62
C THR A 117 -24.72 0.60 -5.70
N SER A 118 -24.63 1.86 -6.13
CA SER A 118 -23.36 2.51 -6.49
C SER A 118 -22.32 2.57 -5.37
N CYS A 119 -22.73 2.69 -4.11
CA CYS A 119 -21.83 2.79 -2.95
C CYS A 119 -21.51 1.43 -2.28
N MET A 120 -22.24 0.37 -2.59
CA MET A 120 -22.11 -0.91 -1.85
C MET A 120 -20.73 -1.53 -2.03
N LEU A 121 -20.17 -1.51 -3.24
CA LEU A 121 -18.82 -2.01 -3.47
C LEU A 121 -17.76 -1.21 -2.71
N GLN A 122 -17.92 0.11 -2.59
CA GLN A 122 -16.99 0.95 -1.81
C GLN A 122 -17.03 0.60 -0.33
N PHE A 123 -18.22 0.38 0.24
CA PHE A 123 -18.36 -0.11 1.61
C PHE A 123 -17.75 -1.50 1.80
N LEU A 124 -17.97 -2.42 0.86
CA LEU A 124 -17.37 -3.75 0.91
C LEU A 124 -15.85 -3.70 0.81
N HIS A 125 -15.28 -2.85 -0.05
CA HIS A 125 -13.84 -2.63 -0.08
C HIS A 125 -13.33 -2.16 1.27
N HIS A 126 -13.99 -1.19 1.91
CA HIS A 126 -13.60 -0.68 3.21
C HIS A 126 -13.68 -1.76 4.30
N ASP A 127 -14.77 -2.49 4.37
CA ASP A 127 -14.99 -3.48 5.42
C ASP A 127 -14.03 -4.67 5.27
N LEU A 128 -13.75 -5.13 4.05
CA LEU A 128 -12.89 -6.30 3.81
C LEU A 128 -11.39 -6.03 4.02
N ILE A 129 -10.96 -4.76 4.04
CA ILE A 129 -9.57 -4.39 4.36
C ILE A 129 -9.36 -4.09 5.84
N LEU A 130 -10.42 -4.05 6.66
CA LEU A 130 -10.26 -3.82 8.10
C LEU A 130 -9.48 -4.97 8.73
N LEU A 131 -8.43 -4.64 9.47
CA LEU A 131 -7.60 -5.61 10.19
C LEU A 131 -8.42 -6.48 11.18
N GLU A 132 -9.51 -5.91 11.69
CA GLU A 132 -10.44 -6.57 12.61
C GLU A 132 -11.50 -7.44 11.92
N ASN A 133 -11.65 -7.34 10.60
CA ASN A 133 -12.67 -8.04 9.82
C ASN A 133 -12.04 -9.04 8.83
N GLN A 134 -11.11 -9.85 9.32
CA GLN A 134 -10.40 -10.83 8.51
C GLN A 134 -10.89 -12.26 8.79
N ILE A 135 -10.90 -13.07 7.73
CA ILE A 135 -11.08 -14.52 7.77
C ILE A 135 -9.73 -15.14 7.39
N PRO A 136 -9.25 -16.19 8.09
CA PRO A 136 -8.01 -16.87 7.73
C PRO A 136 -8.03 -17.33 6.26
N TRP A 137 -6.96 -17.08 5.53
CA TRP A 137 -6.89 -17.34 4.10
C TRP A 137 -7.17 -18.80 3.76
N PHE A 138 -6.62 -19.74 4.54
CA PHE A 138 -6.84 -21.17 4.34
C PHE A 138 -8.34 -21.54 4.44
N VAL A 139 -9.12 -20.89 5.31
CA VAL A 139 -10.58 -21.09 5.40
C VAL A 139 -11.23 -20.68 4.08
N LEU A 140 -10.85 -19.52 3.54
CA LEU A 140 -11.33 -19.05 2.24
C LEU A 140 -10.95 -20.03 1.12
N GLU A 141 -9.74 -20.60 1.13
CA GLU A 141 -9.32 -21.59 0.14
C GLU A 141 -10.14 -22.88 0.21
N HIS A 142 -10.42 -23.41 1.40
CA HIS A 142 -11.28 -24.58 1.57
C HIS A 142 -12.69 -24.30 1.04
N LEU A 143 -13.29 -23.17 1.44
CA LEU A 143 -14.62 -22.77 0.97
C LEU A 143 -14.64 -22.55 -0.55
N PHE A 144 -13.61 -21.92 -1.10
CA PHE A 144 -13.45 -21.70 -2.54
C PHE A 144 -13.47 -23.02 -3.31
N ARG A 145 -12.69 -24.01 -2.87
CA ARG A 145 -12.64 -25.35 -3.53
C ARG A 145 -13.97 -26.09 -3.45
N LEU A 146 -14.66 -26.03 -2.31
CA LEU A 146 -15.94 -26.72 -2.10
C LEU A 146 -17.10 -26.10 -2.88
N THR A 147 -17.09 -24.78 -3.02
CA THR A 147 -18.16 -24.03 -3.70
C THR A 147 -17.86 -23.79 -5.18
N GLY A 148 -16.74 -24.31 -5.69
CA GLY A 148 -16.25 -24.11 -7.04
C GLY A 148 -17.19 -24.62 -8.15
N GLY A 149 -17.19 -23.89 -9.26
CA GLY A 149 -17.88 -24.28 -10.49
C GLY A 149 -16.96 -24.96 -11.50
N TRP A 150 -17.54 -25.74 -12.41
CA TRP A 150 -16.80 -26.46 -13.47
C TRP A 150 -16.07 -25.54 -14.47
N PHE A 151 -16.43 -24.26 -14.50
CA PHE A 151 -15.95 -23.28 -15.48
C PHE A 151 -15.08 -22.18 -14.87
N GLU A 152 -14.69 -22.31 -13.61
CA GLU A 152 -13.87 -21.30 -12.93
C GLU A 152 -12.45 -21.27 -13.50
N THR A 153 -12.02 -20.12 -14.01
CA THR A 153 -10.73 -19.97 -14.72
C THR A 153 -9.65 -19.30 -13.88
N LYS A 154 -10.03 -18.65 -12.78
CA LYS A 154 -9.15 -17.87 -11.92
C LYS A 154 -9.01 -18.50 -10.54
N SER A 155 -7.83 -18.38 -9.94
CA SER A 155 -7.62 -18.77 -8.54
C SER A 155 -8.23 -17.74 -7.59
N LEU A 156 -8.53 -18.14 -6.35
CA LEU A 156 -8.97 -17.22 -5.28
C LEU A 156 -8.00 -16.03 -5.12
N LEU A 157 -6.70 -16.28 -5.21
CA LEU A 157 -5.65 -15.27 -5.14
C LEU A 157 -5.83 -14.22 -6.26
N GLN A 158 -6.00 -14.67 -7.51
CA GLN A 158 -6.20 -13.77 -8.64
C GLN A 158 -7.51 -12.99 -8.50
N LEU A 159 -8.60 -13.64 -8.11
CA LEU A 159 -9.89 -12.99 -7.91
C LEU A 159 -9.83 -11.90 -6.83
N THR A 160 -9.10 -12.15 -5.74
CA THR A 160 -8.95 -11.19 -4.63
C THR A 160 -8.12 -9.99 -5.07
N LEU A 161 -7.01 -10.21 -5.78
CA LEU A 161 -6.17 -9.11 -6.28
C LEU A 161 -6.86 -8.29 -7.37
N ASP A 162 -7.63 -8.94 -8.26
CA ASP A 162 -8.45 -8.25 -9.27
C ASP A 162 -9.51 -7.37 -8.60
N PHE A 163 -10.19 -7.87 -7.55
CA PHE A 163 -11.17 -7.11 -6.78
C PHE A 163 -10.53 -5.83 -6.21
N PHE A 164 -9.36 -5.92 -5.60
CA PHE A 164 -8.67 -4.79 -4.96
C PHE A 164 -7.71 -4.01 -5.87
N GLU A 165 -7.66 -4.27 -7.18
CA GLU A 165 -6.70 -3.66 -8.12
C GLU A 165 -6.75 -2.11 -8.07
N ASN A 166 -7.94 -1.54 -7.90
CA ASN A 166 -8.18 -0.10 -7.97
C ASN A 166 -8.10 0.63 -6.61
N ILE A 167 -7.62 0.00 -5.53
CA ILE A 167 -7.47 0.70 -4.24
C ILE A 167 -6.51 1.89 -4.38
N PHE A 168 -5.34 1.67 -5.00
CA PHE A 168 -4.23 2.63 -4.99
C PHE A 168 -3.85 3.17 -6.37
N SER A 169 -4.30 2.53 -7.46
CA SER A 169 -3.91 2.86 -8.83
C SER A 169 -5.12 2.78 -9.75
N SER A 170 -5.20 3.71 -10.71
CA SER A 170 -6.15 3.65 -11.83
C SER A 170 -5.60 2.90 -13.05
N GLU A 171 -4.30 2.59 -13.05
CA GLU A 171 -3.65 1.89 -14.14
C GLU A 171 -3.52 0.40 -13.84
N LYS A 172 -4.14 -0.42 -14.70
CA LYS A 172 -4.00 -1.87 -14.66
C LYS A 172 -2.55 -2.27 -14.91
N SER A 173 -2.02 -3.05 -13.98
CA SER A 173 -0.70 -3.64 -14.08
C SER A 173 -0.85 -5.15 -13.94
N PRO A 174 -0.30 -5.95 -14.87
CA PRO A 174 -0.46 -7.39 -14.82
C PRO A 174 0.12 -7.92 -13.51
N ILE A 175 -0.75 -8.51 -12.70
CA ILE A 175 -0.39 -9.17 -11.45
C ILE A 175 0.46 -10.39 -11.78
N GLN A 176 1.66 -10.48 -11.20
CA GLN A 176 2.51 -11.66 -11.32
C GLN A 176 2.19 -12.63 -10.19
N LEU A 177 1.27 -13.55 -10.45
CA LEU A 177 0.85 -14.58 -9.50
C LEU A 177 2.04 -15.46 -9.05
N ASP A 178 3.04 -15.63 -9.91
CA ASP A 178 4.25 -16.42 -9.61
C ASP A 178 5.05 -15.90 -8.40
N LEU A 179 4.95 -14.59 -8.08
CA LEU A 179 5.61 -14.01 -6.90
C LEU A 179 5.05 -14.57 -5.58
N PHE A 180 3.83 -15.11 -5.61
CA PHE A 180 3.14 -15.66 -4.46
C PHE A 180 3.30 -17.17 -4.31
N ALA A 181 3.96 -17.86 -5.25
CA ALA A 181 4.05 -19.31 -5.27
C ALA A 181 4.63 -19.94 -3.98
N ASN A 182 5.47 -19.19 -3.25
CA ASN A 182 6.11 -19.62 -2.01
C ASN A 182 5.71 -18.76 -0.80
N GLN A 183 4.60 -18.02 -0.88
CA GLN A 183 4.15 -17.12 0.18
C GLN A 183 2.98 -17.75 0.94
N GLU A 184 3.10 -17.79 2.27
CA GLU A 184 2.02 -18.23 3.15
C GLU A 184 1.12 -17.04 3.49
N ILE A 185 0.06 -16.89 2.70
CA ILE A 185 -0.91 -15.80 2.87
C ILE A 185 -1.75 -16.06 4.12
N GLN A 186 -1.81 -15.07 5.01
CA GLN A 186 -2.54 -15.21 6.28
C GLN A 186 -4.03 -14.86 6.14
N HIS A 187 -4.33 -13.78 5.43
CA HIS A 187 -5.69 -13.25 5.19
C HIS A 187 -5.66 -12.20 4.06
N ILE A 188 -6.80 -11.62 3.71
CA ILE A 188 -6.94 -10.67 2.59
C ILE A 188 -6.02 -9.46 2.72
N LEU A 189 -5.99 -8.82 3.89
CA LEU A 189 -5.14 -7.64 4.11
C LEU A 189 -3.64 -7.95 3.96
N ASP A 190 -3.20 -9.13 4.40
CA ASP A 190 -1.82 -9.59 4.20
C ASP A 190 -1.52 -9.85 2.71
N LEU A 191 -2.48 -10.43 1.96
CA LEU A 191 -2.37 -10.55 0.50
C LEU A 191 -2.21 -9.18 -0.19
N ILE A 192 -3.03 -8.20 0.18
CA ILE A 192 -2.94 -6.82 -0.35
C ILE A 192 -1.56 -6.25 -0.03
N ARG A 193 -1.09 -6.36 1.21
CA ARG A 193 0.25 -5.89 1.59
C ARG A 193 1.33 -6.58 0.77
N SER A 194 1.27 -7.90 0.64
CA SER A 194 2.23 -8.71 -0.10
C SER A 194 2.27 -8.31 -1.59
N SER A 195 1.13 -7.97 -2.19
CA SER A 195 1.06 -7.44 -3.56
C SER A 195 1.83 -6.13 -3.74
N LEU A 196 1.92 -5.30 -2.70
CA LEU A 196 2.68 -4.06 -2.71
C LEU A 196 4.17 -4.28 -2.44
N VAL A 197 4.54 -5.28 -1.63
CA VAL A 197 5.91 -5.47 -1.16
C VAL A 197 6.73 -6.40 -2.05
N LEU A 198 6.17 -7.54 -2.48
CA LEU A 198 6.88 -8.56 -3.25
C LEU A 198 7.51 -8.04 -4.55
N PRO A 199 6.86 -7.17 -5.35
CA PRO A 199 7.46 -6.68 -6.59
C PRO A 199 8.73 -5.85 -6.41
N LEU A 200 9.01 -5.37 -5.19
CA LEU A 200 10.22 -4.60 -4.88
C LEU A 200 11.47 -5.49 -4.74
N GLY A 201 11.27 -6.81 -4.59
CA GLY A 201 12.32 -7.79 -4.31
C GLY A 201 12.98 -7.61 -2.94
N GLU A 202 13.81 -8.58 -2.57
CA GLU A 202 14.77 -8.38 -1.48
C GLU A 202 15.82 -7.36 -1.94
N GLN A 203 15.93 -6.26 -1.20
CA GLN A 203 17.03 -5.33 -1.41
C GLN A 203 18.29 -5.99 -0.83
N GLN A 204 18.97 -6.80 -1.64
CA GLN A 204 20.32 -7.29 -1.33
C GLN A 204 21.25 -6.08 -1.17
N GLY A 205 21.85 -5.96 0.01
CA GLY A 205 22.85 -4.94 0.31
C GLY A 205 22.32 -3.82 1.19
N GLN A 206 22.47 -3.98 2.50
CA GLN A 206 22.84 -2.86 3.35
C GLN A 206 24.21 -2.35 2.88
N GLU A 207 24.25 -1.57 1.80
CA GLU A 207 25.32 -0.57 1.70
C GLU A 207 25.11 0.38 2.87
N GLU A 208 26.16 0.60 3.66
CA GLU A 208 26.18 1.41 4.88
C GLU A 208 25.72 2.84 4.60
N ALA A 209 24.41 3.05 4.54
CA ALA A 209 23.83 4.37 4.64
C ALA A 209 24.15 4.89 6.05
N PRO A 210 24.60 6.14 6.20
CA PRO A 210 24.99 6.68 7.48
C PRO A 210 23.84 6.61 8.49
N VAL A 211 24.23 6.49 9.77
CA VAL A 211 23.32 6.25 10.91
C VAL A 211 22.26 7.34 11.06
N SER A 212 22.50 8.55 10.54
CA SER A 212 21.59 9.69 10.64
C SER A 212 20.33 9.51 9.80
N TRP A 213 19.19 9.48 10.48
CA TRP A 213 17.87 9.55 9.85
C TRP A 213 17.65 10.96 9.29
N TRP A 214 17.66 11.11 7.97
CA TRP A 214 17.27 12.34 7.30
C TRP A 214 15.94 12.12 6.59
N PRO A 215 14.90 12.92 6.91
CA PRO A 215 13.64 12.85 6.18
C PRO A 215 13.86 13.23 4.71
N ILE A 216 12.98 12.74 3.85
CA ILE A 216 12.95 13.23 2.48
C ILE A 216 12.47 14.70 2.51
N PRO A 217 13.05 15.61 1.71
CA PRO A 217 12.55 16.98 1.62
C PRO A 217 11.16 17.05 0.98
N SER A 218 10.43 18.13 1.21
CA SER A 218 9.11 18.36 0.59
C SER A 218 9.17 18.48 -0.93
N ALA A 219 8.05 18.26 -1.62
CA ALA A 219 8.03 18.26 -3.08
C ALA A 219 8.49 19.59 -3.69
N THR A 220 8.06 20.72 -3.12
CA THR A 220 8.53 22.07 -3.51
C THR A 220 10.03 22.23 -3.30
N SER A 221 10.57 21.80 -2.15
CA SER A 221 12.02 21.85 -1.86
C SER A 221 12.85 20.99 -2.80
N ILE A 222 12.35 19.80 -3.14
CA ILE A 222 12.94 18.91 -4.15
C ILE A 222 13.00 19.62 -5.51
N LYS A 223 11.88 20.22 -5.94
CA LYS A 223 11.81 20.97 -7.20
C LYS A 223 12.78 22.15 -7.23
N ASP A 224 12.80 22.96 -6.18
CA ASP A 224 13.67 24.15 -6.08
C ASP A 224 15.16 23.78 -6.06
N SER A 225 15.48 22.56 -5.62
CA SER A 225 16.83 22.00 -5.69
C SER A 225 17.21 21.46 -7.08
N GLY A 226 16.34 21.59 -8.08
CA GLY A 226 16.56 21.12 -9.43
C GLY A 226 16.39 19.62 -9.62
N ILE A 227 15.71 18.95 -8.70
CA ILE A 227 15.28 17.57 -8.86
C ILE A 227 13.89 17.59 -9.52
N SER A 228 13.73 16.79 -10.58
CA SER A 228 12.44 16.65 -11.26
C SER A 228 11.70 15.41 -10.81
N PHE A 229 10.37 15.48 -10.83
CA PHE A 229 9.50 14.33 -10.62
C PHE A 229 9.18 13.65 -11.95
N ARG A 230 9.14 12.32 -11.96
CA ARG A 230 8.77 11.54 -13.14
C ARG A 230 7.82 10.42 -12.75
N LYS A 231 6.63 10.43 -13.34
CA LYS A 231 5.71 9.29 -13.33
C LYS A 231 6.35 8.12 -14.07
N VAL A 232 6.41 6.96 -13.42
CA VAL A 232 6.83 5.68 -14.01
C VAL A 232 5.77 4.62 -13.78
N LYS A 233 5.58 3.73 -14.75
CA LYS A 233 4.74 2.54 -14.54
C LYS A 233 5.54 1.53 -13.75
N SER A 234 5.14 1.27 -12.51
CA SER A 234 5.69 0.19 -11.69
C SER A 234 4.60 -0.80 -11.27
N ARG A 235 5.06 -1.96 -10.79
CA ARG A 235 4.21 -3.03 -10.27
C ARG A 235 3.72 -2.76 -8.85
N SER A 236 4.33 -1.80 -8.16
CA SER A 236 3.95 -1.39 -6.82
C SER A 236 3.97 0.13 -6.69
N ILE A 237 3.00 0.67 -5.97
CA ILE A 237 3.00 2.09 -5.59
C ILE A 237 4.17 2.44 -4.65
N LEU A 238 4.73 1.46 -3.94
CA LEU A 238 5.83 1.66 -3.01
C LEU A 238 7.19 1.86 -3.71
N ASP A 239 7.27 1.57 -5.02
CA ASP A 239 8.50 1.65 -5.80
C ASP A 239 8.86 3.11 -6.09
N VAL A 240 9.89 3.60 -5.40
CA VAL A 240 10.43 4.95 -5.56
C VAL A 240 11.92 4.85 -5.82
N LYS A 241 12.38 5.45 -6.91
CA LYS A 241 13.78 5.42 -7.34
C LYS A 241 14.29 6.82 -7.57
N PHE A 242 15.53 7.08 -7.18
CA PHE A 242 16.20 8.33 -7.51
C PHE A 242 17.30 8.06 -8.54
N ARG A 243 17.22 8.73 -9.69
CA ARG A 243 18.18 8.56 -10.78
C ARG A 243 18.57 9.92 -11.35
N ARG A 244 19.86 10.27 -11.20
CA ARG A 244 20.48 11.45 -11.85
C ARG A 244 19.67 12.75 -11.70
N GLY A 245 19.19 13.05 -10.49
CA GLY A 245 18.39 14.26 -10.24
C GLY A 245 16.92 14.14 -10.66
N THR A 246 16.41 12.92 -10.86
CA THR A 246 14.99 12.65 -11.10
C THR A 246 14.48 11.68 -10.03
N LEU A 247 13.37 12.02 -9.39
CA LEU A 247 12.63 11.12 -8.51
C LEU A 247 11.52 10.44 -9.31
N GLU A 248 11.68 9.14 -9.52
CA GLU A 248 10.75 8.27 -10.25
C GLU A 248 9.77 7.64 -9.25
N MET A 249 8.48 7.84 -9.48
CA MET A 249 7.41 7.31 -8.64
C MET A 249 6.26 6.77 -9.48
N SER A 250 5.62 5.72 -8.96
CA SER A 250 4.33 5.25 -9.47
C SER A 250 3.22 6.26 -9.18
N PRO A 251 2.23 6.40 -10.07
CA PRO A 251 1.06 7.21 -9.78
C PRO A 251 0.26 6.61 -8.61
N ILE A 252 -0.27 7.46 -7.75
CA ILE A 252 -1.15 7.09 -6.65
C ILE A 252 -2.50 7.77 -6.87
N LEU A 253 -3.56 6.98 -6.83
CA LEU A 253 -4.93 7.45 -6.79
C LEU A 253 -5.30 7.79 -5.36
N ILE A 254 -5.74 9.03 -5.09
CA ILE A 254 -6.24 9.46 -3.78
C ILE A 254 -7.77 9.57 -3.87
N GLN A 255 -8.44 8.69 -3.15
CA GLN A 255 -9.89 8.59 -3.03
C GLN A 255 -10.25 8.13 -1.60
N GLU A 256 -11.54 8.13 -1.25
CA GLU A 256 -12.02 7.88 0.11
C GLU A 256 -11.55 6.54 0.72
N THR A 257 -11.31 5.50 -0.10
CA THR A 257 -10.89 4.17 0.36
C THR A 257 -9.40 4.08 0.70
N VAL A 258 -8.58 5.05 0.28
CA VAL A 258 -7.11 4.98 0.39
C VAL A 258 -6.66 5.17 1.83
N GLU A 259 -7.31 6.06 2.57
CA GLU A 259 -6.97 6.30 3.97
C GLU A 259 -7.16 5.07 4.85
N PRO A 260 -8.36 4.47 4.87
CA PRO A 260 -8.58 3.24 5.62
C PRO A 260 -7.63 2.12 5.20
N ALA A 261 -7.32 2.00 3.90
CA ALA A 261 -6.39 0.99 3.41
C ALA A 261 -4.99 1.17 3.99
N PHE A 262 -4.41 2.37 3.92
CA PHE A 262 -3.11 2.64 4.52
C PHE A 262 -3.10 2.43 6.02
N ARG A 263 -4.12 2.92 6.75
CA ARG A 263 -4.19 2.75 8.21
C ARG A 263 -4.21 1.29 8.61
N ASN A 264 -5.03 0.46 7.96
CA ASN A 264 -5.11 -0.96 8.26
C ASN A 264 -3.81 -1.71 7.90
N LEU A 265 -3.20 -1.39 6.75
CA LEU A 265 -1.91 -1.96 6.37
C LEU A 265 -0.79 -1.57 7.36
N ILE A 266 -0.77 -0.32 7.82
CA ILE A 266 0.18 0.14 8.83
C ILE A 266 -0.08 -0.57 10.16
N SER A 267 -1.33 -0.63 10.63
CA SER A 267 -1.68 -1.38 11.84
C SER A 267 -1.25 -2.84 11.75
N TYR A 268 -1.43 -3.49 10.60
CA TYR A 268 -0.94 -4.85 10.37
C TYR A 268 0.58 -4.95 10.52
N GLU A 269 1.34 -4.04 9.89
CA GLU A 269 2.81 -3.99 10.04
C GLU A 269 3.27 -3.75 11.48
N GLN A 270 2.50 -2.98 12.27
CA GLN A 270 2.82 -2.67 13.66
C GLN A 270 2.49 -3.82 14.61
N CYS A 271 1.41 -4.55 14.34
CA CYS A 271 0.92 -5.59 15.22
C CYS A 271 1.50 -6.98 14.89
N TYR A 272 1.87 -7.24 13.63
CA TYR A 272 2.40 -8.54 13.21
C TYR A 272 3.90 -8.67 13.52
N PRO A 273 4.32 -9.69 14.31
CA PRO A 273 5.73 -9.84 14.69
C PRO A 273 6.66 -9.99 13.48
N ASN A 274 7.81 -9.31 13.53
CA ASN A 274 8.84 -9.35 12.47
C ASN A 274 8.35 -8.94 11.07
N CYS A 275 7.24 -8.19 10.99
CA CYS A 275 6.76 -7.64 9.74
C CYS A 275 7.63 -6.45 9.30
N SER A 276 8.14 -6.45 8.06
CA SER A 276 8.92 -5.32 7.55
C SER A 276 8.01 -4.08 7.36
N PRO A 277 8.34 -2.91 7.91
CA PRO A 277 7.44 -1.74 7.88
C PRO A 277 7.50 -0.97 6.54
N ARG A 278 7.27 -1.65 5.41
CA ARG A 278 7.43 -1.11 4.05
C ARG A 278 6.34 -0.10 3.71
N VAL A 279 5.09 -0.41 4.03
CA VAL A 279 3.95 0.50 3.82
C VAL A 279 4.07 1.69 4.76
N THR A 280 4.43 1.46 6.02
CA THR A 280 4.65 2.53 7.02
C THR A 280 5.76 3.49 6.58
N CYS A 281 6.91 2.97 6.09
CA CYS A 281 7.98 3.83 5.57
C CYS A 281 7.60 4.60 4.30
N TYR A 282 6.64 4.09 3.52
CA TYR A 282 6.11 4.78 2.36
C TYR A 282 5.13 5.89 2.77
N ALA A 283 4.22 5.59 3.70
CA ALA A 283 3.30 6.57 4.30
C ALA A 283 4.04 7.78 4.86
N MET A 284 5.09 7.56 5.66
CA MET A 284 5.94 8.66 6.15
C MET A 284 6.61 9.46 5.03
N ARG A 285 6.98 8.81 3.93
CA ARG A 285 7.62 9.51 2.81
C ARG A 285 6.63 10.43 2.13
N LEU A 286 5.39 9.98 1.94
CA LEU A 286 4.32 10.79 1.37
C LEU A 286 4.01 11.99 2.28
N ASP A 287 3.94 11.80 3.59
CA ASP A 287 3.77 12.90 4.53
C ASP A 287 4.88 13.95 4.41
N ASN A 288 6.14 13.52 4.44
CA ASN A 288 7.28 14.44 4.28
C ASN A 288 7.30 15.13 2.91
N LEU A 289 6.89 14.44 1.84
CA LEU A 289 6.78 15.00 0.50
C LEU A 289 5.63 16.00 0.38
N ILE A 290 4.51 15.78 1.08
CA ILE A 290 3.24 16.51 0.99
C ILE A 290 2.98 17.26 2.30
N ASN A 291 3.78 18.29 2.57
CA ASN A 291 3.65 19.06 3.80
C ASN A 291 2.54 20.13 3.70
N ASN A 292 2.29 20.65 2.50
CA ASN A 292 1.28 21.67 2.23
C ASN A 292 0.60 21.45 0.85
N GLU A 293 -0.35 22.33 0.52
CA GLU A 293 -1.11 22.26 -0.74
C GLU A 293 -0.24 22.52 -1.98
N GLU A 294 0.82 23.33 -1.88
CA GLU A 294 1.75 23.60 -2.98
C GLU A 294 2.55 22.35 -3.35
N ASP A 295 2.98 21.58 -2.34
CA ASP A 295 3.65 20.29 -2.55
C ASP A 295 2.75 19.30 -3.28
N MET A 296 1.46 19.26 -2.91
CA MET A 296 0.48 18.41 -3.56
C MET A 296 0.24 18.84 -5.02
N GLU A 297 0.13 20.14 -5.25
CA GLU A 297 -0.05 20.68 -6.60
C GLU A 297 1.14 20.29 -7.49
N GLU A 298 2.37 20.28 -6.95
CA GLU A 298 3.56 19.88 -7.67
C GLU A 298 3.55 18.39 -8.08
N LEU A 299 3.20 17.51 -7.14
CA LEU A 299 3.08 16.07 -7.43
C LEU A 299 1.94 15.78 -8.41
N SER A 300 0.85 16.56 -8.33
CA SER A 300 -0.29 16.46 -9.24
C SER A 300 0.08 16.91 -10.65
N LYS A 301 0.77 18.05 -10.79
CA LYS A 301 1.34 18.54 -12.07
C LYS A 301 2.28 17.51 -12.71
N SER A 302 3.00 16.76 -11.89
CA SER A 302 3.93 15.71 -12.33
C SER A 302 3.24 14.38 -12.64
N GLY A 303 1.92 14.27 -12.42
CA GLY A 303 1.12 13.07 -12.64
C GLY A 303 1.41 11.93 -11.64
N ILE A 304 2.09 12.23 -10.53
CA ILE A 304 2.37 11.26 -9.46
C ILE A 304 1.15 11.11 -8.55
N LEU A 305 0.44 12.20 -8.29
CA LEU A 305 -0.74 12.20 -7.43
C LEU A 305 -1.99 12.49 -8.27
N ILE A 306 -2.97 11.60 -8.22
CA ILE A 306 -4.28 11.77 -8.88
C ILE A 306 -5.29 11.95 -7.75
N ASN A 307 -5.58 13.21 -7.40
CA ASN A 307 -6.43 13.54 -6.27
C ASN A 307 -7.90 13.71 -6.66
N TRP A 308 -8.80 12.97 -6.00
CA TRP A 308 -10.25 13.10 -6.10
C TRP A 308 -10.89 13.74 -4.86
N LEU A 309 -10.09 14.02 -3.83
CA LEU A 309 -10.51 14.68 -2.60
C LEU A 309 -10.15 16.17 -2.62
N ASN A 310 -10.63 16.92 -1.62
CA ASN A 310 -10.16 18.28 -1.40
C ASN A 310 -8.65 18.25 -1.05
N PRO A 311 -7.82 19.15 -1.63
CA PRO A 311 -6.41 19.27 -1.26
C PRO A 311 -6.20 19.45 0.24
N HIS A 312 -7.04 20.24 0.92
CA HIS A 312 -6.92 20.44 2.37
C HIS A 312 -7.03 19.10 3.13
N ASP A 313 -8.11 18.37 2.88
CA ASP A 313 -8.37 17.05 3.49
C ASP A 313 -7.25 16.05 3.19
N THR A 314 -6.71 16.09 1.96
CA THR A 314 -5.62 15.19 1.54
C THR A 314 -4.30 15.50 2.26
N THR A 315 -3.97 16.77 2.51
CA THR A 315 -2.78 17.10 3.31
C THR A 315 -2.93 16.67 4.77
N GLN A 316 -4.11 16.85 5.36
CA GLN A 316 -4.39 16.40 6.72
C GLN A 316 -4.35 14.87 6.81
N PHE A 317 -4.92 14.20 5.80
CA PHE A 317 -4.88 12.75 5.64
C PHE A 317 -3.46 12.18 5.74
N PHE A 318 -2.51 12.70 4.96
CA PHE A 318 -1.13 12.20 4.97
C PHE A 318 -0.41 12.47 6.29
N LYS A 319 -0.66 13.63 6.92
CA LYS A 319 -0.12 13.97 8.25
C LYS A 319 -0.56 13.02 9.35
N MET A 320 -1.79 12.52 9.26
CA MET A 320 -2.37 11.65 10.26
C MET A 320 -2.16 10.16 9.96
N LEU A 321 -1.58 9.81 8.79
CA LEU A 321 -1.55 8.45 8.26
C LEU A 321 -0.81 7.45 9.15
N TYR A 322 0.28 7.90 9.76
CA TYR A 322 1.16 7.09 10.61
C TYR A 322 1.22 7.61 12.06
N HIS A 323 0.28 8.48 12.46
CA HIS A 323 0.15 8.89 13.86
C HIS A 323 0.07 7.63 14.73
N ASP A 324 0.91 7.55 15.77
CA ASP A 324 1.08 6.39 16.66
C ASP A 324 1.79 5.14 16.08
N ALA A 325 2.30 5.17 14.85
CA ALA A 325 3.12 4.09 14.30
C ALA A 325 4.57 4.16 14.81
N PHE A 326 5.13 3.03 15.27
CA PHE A 326 6.52 2.92 15.70
C PHE A 326 7.40 2.33 14.59
N LEU A 327 8.58 2.92 14.39
CA LEU A 327 9.55 2.43 13.40
C LEU A 327 10.87 2.06 14.04
N LYS A 328 11.11 0.74 14.10
CA LYS A 328 12.41 0.19 14.49
C LYS A 328 13.42 0.23 13.34
N GLU A 329 12.96 -0.01 12.11
CA GLU A 329 13.80 -0.09 10.91
C GLU A 329 13.23 0.78 9.79
N PHE A 330 14.09 1.56 9.12
CA PHE A 330 13.69 2.44 8.03
C PHE A 330 14.28 1.92 6.71
N HIS A 331 13.46 1.26 5.88
CA HIS A 331 13.92 0.56 4.68
C HIS A 331 14.26 1.47 3.48
N HIS A 332 14.22 2.79 3.64
CA HIS A 332 14.46 3.76 2.56
C HIS A 332 15.56 4.79 2.88
N ARG A 333 16.46 4.48 3.83
CA ARG A 333 17.56 5.39 4.21
C ARG A 333 18.41 5.82 3.03
N LYS A 334 18.75 4.87 2.15
CA LYS A 334 19.57 5.13 0.96
C LYS A 334 18.93 6.15 0.02
N LEU A 335 17.66 6.00 -0.30
CA LEU A 335 16.93 6.94 -1.16
C LEU A 335 16.92 8.35 -0.56
N CYS A 336 16.55 8.48 0.72
CA CYS A 336 16.53 9.79 1.39
C CYS A 336 17.93 10.41 1.42
N TRP A 337 18.97 9.61 1.68
CA TRP A 337 20.35 10.05 1.67
C TRP A 337 20.78 10.57 0.29
N GLU A 338 20.51 9.83 -0.78
CA GLU A 338 20.87 10.24 -2.14
C GLU A 338 20.19 11.54 -2.56
N VAL A 339 18.91 11.70 -2.23
CA VAL A 339 18.15 12.94 -2.51
C VAL A 339 18.74 14.12 -1.75
N ASN A 340 18.95 13.98 -0.44
CA ASN A 340 19.51 15.05 0.39
C ASN A 340 20.95 15.42 -0.04
N LEU A 341 21.79 14.42 -0.35
CA LEU A 341 23.14 14.65 -0.85
C LEU A 341 23.13 15.41 -2.19
N TYR A 342 22.17 15.10 -3.06
CA TYR A 342 22.02 15.82 -4.32
C TYR A 342 21.62 17.29 -4.11
N GLN A 343 20.75 17.58 -3.14
CA GLN A 343 20.35 18.96 -2.80
C GLN A 343 21.50 19.82 -2.26
N GLN A 344 22.54 19.21 -1.68
CA GLN A 344 23.71 19.98 -1.22
C GLN A 344 24.56 20.51 -2.39
N LYS A 345 24.37 19.99 -3.61
CA LYS A 345 25.09 20.47 -4.79
C LYS A 345 24.58 21.84 -5.21
N LEU A 346 25.49 22.79 -5.42
CA LEU A 346 25.16 24.15 -5.86
C LEU A 346 24.73 24.19 -7.34
N TRP A 347 25.37 23.42 -8.22
CA TRP A 347 25.10 23.47 -9.65
C TRP A 347 23.65 23.16 -10.04
N PRO A 348 22.99 22.10 -9.53
CA PRO A 348 21.58 21.83 -9.82
C PRO A 348 20.64 22.95 -9.35
N LYS A 349 20.90 23.53 -8.17
CA LYS A 349 20.15 24.67 -7.62
C LYS A 349 20.25 25.89 -8.52
N TRP A 350 21.48 26.28 -8.89
CA TRP A 350 21.70 27.40 -9.80
C TRP A 350 21.08 27.16 -11.17
N ARG A 351 21.21 25.95 -11.73
CA ARG A 351 20.59 25.60 -13.01
C ARG A 351 19.07 25.70 -12.95
N ALA A 352 18.44 25.20 -11.89
CA ALA A 352 17.00 25.25 -11.71
C ALA A 352 16.51 26.70 -11.57
N PHE A 353 17.15 27.48 -10.69
CA PHE A 353 16.89 28.90 -10.50
C PHE A 353 17.02 29.68 -11.82
N TYR A 354 18.11 29.46 -12.57
CA TYR A 354 18.38 30.13 -13.82
C TYR A 354 17.34 29.75 -14.90
N THR A 355 17.01 28.47 -15.03
CA THR A 355 16.01 28.00 -15.98
C THR A 355 14.63 28.60 -15.69
N ARG A 356 14.21 28.59 -14.42
CA ARG A 356 12.92 29.12 -13.98
C ARG A 356 12.78 30.62 -14.20
N ASN A 357 13.83 31.40 -14.01
CA ASN A 357 13.77 32.87 -14.09
C ASN A 357 14.05 33.45 -15.48
N TYR A 358 14.90 32.80 -16.28
CA TYR A 358 15.38 33.34 -17.55
C TYR A 358 14.84 32.60 -18.78
N PHE A 359 14.67 31.27 -18.73
CA PHE A 359 14.22 30.49 -19.89
C PHE A 359 12.70 30.34 -20.00
N THR A 360 11.94 30.77 -18.99
CA THR A 360 10.46 30.79 -19.04
C THR A 360 9.91 32.10 -19.59
N LYS A 361 10.73 33.16 -19.62
CA LYS A 361 10.34 34.52 -20.03
C LYS A 361 10.98 34.87 -21.37
N PRO A 362 10.21 35.04 -22.46
CA PRO A 362 10.78 35.27 -23.80
C PRO A 362 11.76 36.45 -23.87
N TRP A 363 11.44 37.55 -23.19
CA TRP A 363 12.30 38.74 -23.12
C TRP A 363 13.62 38.50 -22.37
N ALA A 364 13.62 37.63 -21.35
CA ALA A 364 14.84 37.29 -20.64
C ALA A 364 15.78 36.47 -21.55
N ILE A 365 15.25 35.59 -22.40
CA ILE A 365 16.04 34.87 -23.41
C ILE A 365 16.65 35.85 -24.42
N VAL A 366 15.86 36.79 -24.96
CA VAL A 366 16.35 37.81 -25.91
C VAL A 366 17.45 38.66 -25.27
N SER A 367 17.25 39.10 -24.03
CA SER A 367 18.25 39.87 -23.27
C SER A 367 19.57 39.11 -23.10
N GLN A 368 19.51 37.82 -22.78
CA GLN A 368 20.69 36.95 -22.67
C GLN A 368 21.44 36.82 -24.01
N ILE A 369 20.72 36.66 -25.13
CA ILE A 369 21.33 36.57 -26.46
C ILE A 369 22.03 37.88 -26.82
N VAL A 370 21.37 39.02 -26.60
CA VAL A 370 21.96 40.35 -26.86
C VAL A 370 23.21 40.55 -26.01
N ALA A 371 23.13 40.26 -24.71
CA ALA A 371 24.28 40.36 -23.81
C ALA A 371 25.45 39.48 -24.28
N ALA A 372 25.19 38.23 -24.69
CA ALA A 372 26.22 37.33 -25.23
C ALA A 372 26.87 37.88 -26.51
N ILE A 373 26.08 38.41 -27.44
CA ILE A 373 26.59 39.04 -28.67
C ILE A 373 27.49 40.23 -28.32
N VAL A 374 27.05 41.12 -27.43
CA VAL A 374 27.82 42.29 -26.98
C VAL A 374 29.14 41.86 -26.33
N LEU A 375 29.12 40.81 -25.50
CA LEU A 375 30.30 40.30 -24.81
C LEU A 375 31.31 39.68 -25.80
N ILE A 376 30.83 38.92 -26.79
CA ILE A 376 31.65 38.39 -27.88
C ILE A 376 32.30 39.52 -28.69
N LEU A 377 31.51 40.54 -29.05
CA LEU A 377 32.03 41.71 -29.78
C LEU A 377 33.08 42.48 -28.97
N ALA A 378 32.85 42.70 -27.67
CA ALA A 378 33.81 43.37 -26.79
C ALA A 378 35.12 42.56 -26.63
N PHE A 379 35.01 41.25 -26.51
CA PHE A 379 36.17 40.36 -26.45
C PHE A 379 36.98 40.38 -27.75
N LEU A 380 36.31 40.29 -28.91
CA LEU A 380 36.95 40.43 -30.21
C LEU A 380 37.63 41.79 -30.35
N GLN A 381 36.95 42.87 -29.97
CA GLN A 381 37.51 44.23 -30.00
C GLN A 381 38.79 44.31 -29.16
N THR A 382 38.81 43.73 -27.96
CA THR A 382 40.01 43.73 -27.09
C THR A 382 41.16 42.94 -27.72
N ILE A 383 40.88 41.80 -28.36
CA ILE A 383 41.90 41.03 -29.09
C ILE A 383 42.48 41.84 -30.25
N TYR A 384 41.63 42.50 -31.04
CA TYR A 384 42.09 43.30 -32.18
C TYR A 384 42.90 44.52 -31.73
N THR A 385 42.51 45.17 -30.63
CA THR A 385 43.24 46.31 -30.06
C THR A 385 44.59 45.91 -29.45
N MET A 386 44.76 44.67 -28.96
CA MET A 386 46.06 44.19 -28.44
C MET A 386 46.99 43.63 -29.53
N LYS A 387 46.47 43.37 -30.74
CA LYS A 387 47.25 42.86 -31.88
C LYS A 387 47.66 43.95 -32.88
N CYS A 388 47.20 45.18 -32.69
CA CYS A 388 47.71 46.40 -33.33
C CYS A 388 48.64 47.11 -32.35
#